data_AF-A0A5Q3HEJ1-F1
#
_entry.id   AF-A0A5Q3HEJ1-F1
#
_cell.length_a   1.000
_cell.length_b   1.000
_cell.length_c   1.000
_cell.angle_alpha   90.00
_cell.angle_beta   90.00
_cell.angle_gamma   90.00
#
_symmetry.space_group_name_H-M   'P 1'
#
loop_
_entity.id
_entity.type
_entity.pdbx_description
1 polymer ?
#
loop_
_entity_poly.entity_id
_entity_poly.type
_entity_poly.pdbx_seq_one_letter_code
_entity_poly.pdbx_strand_id
1 'polypeptide(L)'
;MSLNVPMLVRTLSDARTNNAQFVSTADLAAFYRVWGIELSFQTGPDFSYDPTDDPAEVDELRQQYQPSSLNAAAPALMIMAATCSKGAHVNGMLLDTKRRGICAIFTQSTRYATGNAETRFEIAAHEIGHMLNLVHGFADAPYPTAMNQYDQRAKANRRAVWQQHIASTPVNERAGMTGFFKDGVRSPMGLPLSPHCHQHIIGAPAHQVLPWQSQFNDVISEGADVDSPVELQLSIGRSSIEVGQSIDISVTLSLSVDAAPLAIPQGLGLSEGTLELHIHSEAGSRKYIPRKLLCTEGTRLLTSRGKVRRSYSLLGDATGLLFPQQGAYRVEVRLPAIGARSEKIDVLVGKPTQELALPKLQAFLASGMPSEDSAGWLLLTQAAKNLKIDRAVRAHFASEIESRRPINAALTAGIVAAAKYESPRSYQKNLLLRLSREARIASGTKSANARLIEEAESTLRADDDQHPSLEFIQKLRATSARGAGK
;
A
#
# COMPACT_ATOMS: atom_id res chain seq x y z
N MET A 1 -9.19 9.38 29.53
CA MET A 1 -7.86 9.89 29.11
C MET A 1 -7.90 10.05 27.61
N SER A 2 -7.44 11.18 27.07
CA SER A 2 -7.31 11.36 25.62
C SER A 2 -6.01 10.73 25.11
N LEU A 3 -6.05 10.18 23.90
CA LEU A 3 -4.87 9.64 23.21
C LEU A 3 -4.26 10.73 22.33
N ASN A 4 -3.01 11.11 22.61
CA ASN A 4 -2.31 12.11 21.82
C ASN A 4 -1.56 11.44 20.65
N VAL A 5 -1.82 11.87 19.43
CA VAL A 5 -1.17 11.34 18.22
C VAL A 5 -0.50 12.49 17.47
N PRO A 6 0.83 12.63 17.61
CA PRO A 6 1.58 13.57 16.78
C PRO A 6 1.62 13.07 15.34
N MET A 7 1.37 13.98 14.40
CA MET A 7 1.33 13.72 12.96
C MET A 7 2.30 14.67 12.26
N LEU A 8 3.20 14.13 11.46
CA LEU A 8 4.06 14.90 10.56
C LEU A 8 3.51 14.78 9.14
N VAL A 9 3.18 15.90 8.51
CA VAL A 9 2.70 15.97 7.13
C VAL A 9 3.85 16.37 6.23
N ARG A 10 4.20 15.53 5.26
CA ARG A 10 5.20 15.86 4.23
C ARG A 10 4.55 15.76 2.85
N THR A 11 4.81 16.73 1.99
CA THR A 11 4.15 16.83 0.69
C THR A 11 5.15 16.67 -0.44
N LEU A 12 4.81 15.90 -1.47
CA LEU A 12 5.57 15.87 -2.70
C LEU A 12 5.42 17.22 -3.41
N SER A 13 6.54 17.83 -3.82
CA SER A 13 6.55 19.16 -4.43
C SER A 13 5.55 19.29 -5.61
N ASP A 14 5.47 18.25 -6.46
CA ASP A 14 4.57 18.19 -7.61
C ASP A 14 3.10 17.96 -7.24
N ALA A 15 2.82 17.43 -6.04
CA ALA A 15 1.44 17.37 -5.55
C ALA A 15 0.92 18.78 -5.27
N ARG A 16 1.77 19.68 -4.74
CA ARG A 16 1.42 21.04 -4.30
C ARG A 16 0.91 21.95 -5.43
N THR A 17 1.38 21.75 -6.66
CA THR A 17 1.15 22.66 -7.79
C THR A 17 -0.13 22.38 -8.58
N ASN A 18 -0.75 21.20 -8.44
CA ASN A 18 -1.85 20.73 -9.29
C ASN A 18 -3.14 20.37 -8.52
N ASN A 19 -3.80 21.35 -7.88
CA ASN A 19 -5.06 21.20 -7.10
C ASN A 19 -4.97 20.56 -5.70
N ALA A 20 -3.77 20.43 -5.09
CA ALA A 20 -3.62 19.89 -3.74
C ALA A 20 -3.90 20.91 -2.63
N GLN A 21 -5.10 21.50 -2.58
CA GLN A 21 -5.56 22.02 -1.30
C GLN A 21 -5.71 20.82 -0.36
N PHE A 22 -4.69 20.61 0.46
CA PHE A 22 -4.73 19.66 1.53
C PHE A 22 -5.86 20.04 2.49
N VAL A 23 -6.49 19.02 3.06
CA VAL A 23 -7.61 19.17 3.99
C VAL A 23 -7.13 19.99 5.19
N SER A 24 -8.00 20.84 5.73
CA SER A 24 -7.77 21.55 6.98
C SER A 24 -7.39 20.56 8.11
N THR A 25 -6.14 20.61 8.56
CA THR A 25 -5.65 19.81 9.70
C THR A 25 -6.39 20.14 10.99
N ALA A 26 -6.89 21.38 11.12
CA ALA A 26 -7.73 21.79 12.24
C ALA A 26 -9.08 21.07 12.24
N ASP A 27 -9.72 20.91 11.06
CA ASP A 27 -10.98 20.18 10.97
C ASP A 27 -10.75 18.66 11.18
N LEU A 28 -9.64 18.10 10.71
CA LEU A 28 -9.26 16.70 11.01
C LEU A 28 -9.01 16.49 12.52
N ALA A 29 -8.28 17.39 13.17
CA ALA A 29 -8.06 17.32 14.62
C ALA A 29 -9.38 17.45 15.40
N ALA A 30 -10.24 18.38 14.99
CA ALA A 30 -11.56 18.57 15.61
C ALA A 30 -12.45 17.33 15.43
N PHE A 31 -12.40 16.68 14.26
CA PHE A 31 -13.10 15.43 13.99
C PHE A 31 -12.63 14.36 14.99
N TYR A 32 -11.34 14.02 15.01
CA TYR A 32 -10.83 12.95 15.88
C TYR A 32 -10.98 13.21 17.38
N ARG A 33 -10.98 14.47 17.81
CA ARG A 33 -11.22 14.88 19.20
C ARG A 33 -12.58 14.41 19.72
N VAL A 34 -13.59 14.32 18.84
CA VAL A 34 -14.92 13.79 19.18
C VAL A 34 -14.84 12.38 19.76
N TRP A 35 -13.87 11.59 19.31
CA TRP A 35 -13.63 10.21 19.76
C TRP A 35 -12.47 10.10 20.76
N GLY A 36 -12.10 11.19 21.42
CA GLY A 36 -11.05 11.21 22.46
C GLY A 36 -9.62 11.12 21.94
N ILE A 37 -9.40 11.33 20.64
CA ILE A 37 -8.07 11.34 20.02
C ILE A 37 -7.65 12.77 19.72
N GLU A 38 -6.57 13.21 20.34
CA GLU A 38 -5.97 14.52 20.10
C GLU A 38 -4.89 14.40 19.03
N LEU A 39 -5.25 14.74 17.79
CA LEU A 39 -4.28 14.86 16.70
C LEU A 39 -3.57 16.21 16.78
N SER A 40 -2.24 16.20 16.70
CA SER A 40 -1.45 17.41 16.52
C SER A 40 -0.65 17.31 15.23
N PHE A 41 -0.77 18.30 14.35
CA PHE A 41 -0.13 18.27 13.04
C PHE A 41 1.08 19.22 12.99
N GLN A 42 2.17 18.73 12.43
CA GLN A 42 3.34 19.52 12.04
C GLN A 42 3.57 19.34 10.55
N THR A 43 3.95 20.42 9.86
CA THR A 43 4.35 20.34 8.45
C THR A 43 5.86 20.16 8.38
N GLY A 44 6.29 19.07 7.74
CA GLY A 44 7.69 18.81 7.45
C GLY A 44 8.12 19.36 6.08
N PRO A 45 9.41 19.28 5.76
CA PRO A 45 9.90 19.69 4.45
C PRO A 45 9.29 18.82 3.35
N ASP A 46 9.02 19.44 2.21
CA ASP A 46 8.49 18.73 1.05
C ASP A 46 9.47 17.63 0.59
N PHE A 47 8.94 16.59 -0.02
CA PHE A 47 9.73 15.60 -0.72
C PHE A 47 10.09 16.12 -2.11
N SER A 48 11.36 15.92 -2.49
CA SER A 48 11.84 16.18 -3.84
C SER A 48 11.57 15.02 -4.81
N TYR A 49 11.13 13.87 -4.30
CA TYR A 49 10.77 12.67 -5.06
C TYR A 49 9.67 11.89 -4.32
N ASP A 50 8.86 11.10 -5.01
CA ASP A 50 7.80 10.31 -4.38
C ASP A 50 8.39 9.07 -3.69
N PRO A 51 8.35 8.97 -2.34
CA PRO A 51 8.90 7.82 -1.62
C PRO A 51 7.99 6.58 -1.65
N THR A 52 6.76 6.71 -2.12
CA THR A 52 5.76 5.62 -2.07
C THR A 52 6.00 4.56 -3.16
N ASP A 53 6.74 4.94 -4.20
CA ASP A 53 7.05 4.12 -5.38
C ASP A 53 8.07 3.02 -5.09
N ASP A 54 8.99 3.22 -4.14
CA ASP A 54 10.04 2.25 -3.78
C ASP A 54 9.83 1.70 -2.36
N PRO A 55 9.63 0.39 -2.18
CA PRO A 55 9.63 -0.22 -0.85
C PRO A 55 10.88 0.09 0.00
N ALA A 56 12.05 0.25 -0.61
CA ALA A 56 13.28 0.58 0.12
C ALA A 56 13.23 2.01 0.69
N GLU A 57 12.70 2.97 -0.05
CA GLU A 57 12.54 4.36 0.42
C GLU A 57 11.48 4.44 1.55
N VAL A 58 10.41 3.65 1.44
CA VAL A 58 9.43 3.49 2.54
C VAL A 58 10.11 2.88 3.78
N ASP A 59 10.98 1.89 3.60
CA ASP A 59 11.72 1.27 4.69
C ASP A 59 12.71 2.24 5.34
N GLU A 60 13.39 3.09 4.56
CA GLU A 60 14.26 4.18 5.05
C GLU A 60 13.46 5.21 5.86
N LEU A 61 12.31 5.64 5.34
CA LEU A 61 11.41 6.53 6.09
C LEU A 61 10.95 5.88 7.39
N ARG A 62 10.59 4.59 7.36
CA ARG A 62 10.24 3.86 8.56
C ARG A 62 11.39 3.85 9.55
N GLN A 63 12.62 3.57 9.12
CA GLN A 63 13.79 3.61 10.01
C GLN A 63 14.05 5.00 10.57
N GLN A 64 13.82 6.06 9.79
CA GLN A 64 14.01 7.45 10.18
C GLN A 64 13.00 7.92 11.24
N TYR A 65 11.71 7.56 11.08
CA TYR A 65 10.63 8.11 11.89
C TYR A 65 10.11 7.15 12.97
N GLN A 66 10.41 5.85 12.89
CA GLN A 66 9.99 4.92 13.94
C GLN A 66 10.64 5.29 15.29
N PRO A 67 9.91 5.16 16.40
CA PRO A 67 10.48 5.44 17.71
C PRO A 67 11.56 4.40 18.06
N SER A 68 12.58 4.85 18.79
CA SER A 68 13.67 3.97 19.27
C SER A 68 13.19 2.92 20.29
N SER A 69 12.03 3.16 20.92
CA SER A 69 11.32 2.19 21.76
C SER A 69 9.82 2.24 21.46
N LEU A 70 9.11 1.12 21.64
CA LEU A 70 7.66 1.03 21.35
C LEU A 70 6.81 2.03 22.15
N ASN A 71 7.33 2.55 23.27
CA ASN A 71 6.62 3.49 24.14
C ASN A 71 7.03 4.96 23.91
N ALA A 72 8.00 5.23 23.03
CA ALA A 72 8.41 6.59 22.71
C ALA A 72 7.36 7.27 21.82
N ALA A 73 7.01 8.52 22.14
CA ALA A 73 6.15 9.34 21.31
C ALA A 73 6.93 9.78 20.06
N ALA A 74 6.68 9.11 18.93
CA ALA A 74 7.15 9.53 17.61
C ALA A 74 5.98 9.96 16.74
N PRO A 75 6.15 10.98 15.88
CA PRO A 75 5.11 11.39 14.97
C PRO A 75 4.80 10.27 13.97
N ALA A 76 3.51 10.01 13.76
CA ALA A 76 3.05 9.28 12.60
C ALA A 76 3.29 10.13 11.34
N LEU A 77 3.76 9.51 10.25
CA LEU A 77 4.07 10.20 9.01
C LEU A 77 2.91 10.06 8.02
N MET A 78 2.39 11.20 7.57
CA MET A 78 1.42 11.28 6.48
C MET A 78 2.07 11.93 5.27
N ILE A 79 2.07 11.21 4.15
CA ILE A 79 2.71 11.63 2.90
C ILE A 79 1.63 12.06 1.91
N MET A 80 1.69 13.32 1.46
CA MET A 80 0.88 13.79 0.33
C MET A 80 1.64 13.50 -0.97
N ALA A 81 1.26 12.43 -1.65
CA ALA A 81 1.88 11.95 -2.88
C ALA A 81 1.02 12.33 -4.10
N ALA A 82 1.59 12.30 -5.30
CA ALA A 82 0.85 12.65 -6.52
C ALA A 82 -0.05 11.48 -6.94
N THR A 83 0.54 10.35 -7.33
CA THR A 83 -0.17 9.19 -7.90
C THR A 83 0.31 7.90 -7.29
N CYS A 84 -0.57 6.91 -7.15
CA CYS A 84 -0.18 5.56 -6.78
C CYS A 84 0.28 4.78 -8.02
N SER A 85 1.44 4.09 -7.92
CA SER A 85 1.91 3.16 -8.95
C SER A 85 0.94 2.01 -9.28
N LYS A 86 -0.05 1.76 -8.42
CA LYS A 86 -1.12 0.77 -8.62
C LYS A 86 -2.33 1.32 -9.39
N GLY A 87 -2.32 2.61 -9.73
CA GLY A 87 -3.30 3.26 -10.58
C GLY A 87 -4.06 4.39 -9.88
N ALA A 88 -4.78 5.17 -10.69
CA ALA A 88 -5.47 6.39 -10.25
C ALA A 88 -6.68 6.14 -9.33
N HIS A 89 -7.11 4.90 -9.11
CA HIS A 89 -8.26 4.57 -8.25
C HIS A 89 -7.89 4.31 -6.78
N VAL A 90 -6.60 4.41 -6.44
CA VAL A 90 -6.09 4.27 -5.07
C VAL A 90 -5.97 5.67 -4.47
N ASN A 91 -6.70 5.93 -3.39
CA ASN A 91 -6.70 7.24 -2.75
C ASN A 91 -5.71 7.38 -1.61
N GLY A 92 -5.42 6.26 -0.96
CA GLY A 92 -4.40 6.20 0.06
C GLY A 92 -3.85 4.80 0.24
N MET A 93 -2.80 4.72 1.05
CA MET A 93 -2.07 3.50 1.30
C MET A 93 -1.48 3.53 2.70
N LEU A 94 -1.74 2.49 3.48
CA LEU A 94 -0.98 2.23 4.70
C LEU A 94 0.35 1.58 4.30
N LEU A 95 1.44 2.32 4.46
CA LEU A 95 2.78 1.95 4.00
C LEU A 95 3.53 1.09 5.00
N ASP A 96 3.10 1.08 6.26
CA ASP A 96 3.64 0.22 7.31
C ASP A 96 2.52 -0.58 7.98
N THR A 97 2.21 -1.79 7.49
CA THR A 97 1.20 -2.66 8.12
C THR A 97 1.68 -3.27 9.44
N LYS A 98 3.00 -3.26 9.71
CA LYS A 98 3.58 -3.84 10.94
C LYS A 98 3.50 -2.90 12.13
N ARG A 99 3.54 -1.59 11.91
CA ARG A 99 3.52 -0.61 12.98
C ARG A 99 2.55 0.55 12.75
N ARG A 100 1.91 0.64 11.57
CA ARG A 100 0.88 1.64 11.24
C ARG A 100 1.37 3.09 11.25
N GLY A 101 2.68 3.29 11.25
CA GLY A 101 3.28 4.60 11.47
C GLY A 101 3.36 5.51 10.25
N ILE A 102 3.13 4.97 9.06
CA ILE A 102 3.24 5.71 7.81
C ILE A 102 2.03 5.43 6.91
N CYS A 103 1.36 6.48 6.45
CA CYS A 103 0.39 6.41 5.36
C CYS A 103 0.71 7.42 4.25
N ALA A 104 0.16 7.16 3.06
CA ALA A 104 0.17 8.09 1.94
C ALA A 104 -1.25 8.40 1.48
N ILE A 105 -1.46 9.62 1.02
CA ILE A 105 -2.68 10.09 0.35
C ILE A 105 -2.29 10.59 -1.04
N PHE A 106 -2.96 10.10 -2.08
CA PHE A 106 -2.64 10.40 -3.47
C PHE A 106 -3.54 11.50 -4.02
N THR A 107 -2.99 12.69 -4.22
CA THR A 107 -3.76 13.90 -4.58
C THR A 107 -4.28 13.87 -6.01
N GLN A 108 -3.67 13.10 -6.90
CA GLN A 108 -4.11 12.92 -8.29
C GLN A 108 -4.92 11.63 -8.48
N SER A 109 -5.29 10.94 -7.39
CA SER A 109 -6.28 9.88 -7.51
C SER A 109 -7.59 10.44 -8.07
N THR A 110 -8.34 9.65 -8.83
CA THR A 110 -9.53 10.11 -9.53
C THR A 110 -10.51 10.79 -8.57
N ARG A 111 -10.74 10.22 -7.38
CA ARG A 111 -11.70 10.76 -6.41
C ARG A 111 -11.13 11.94 -5.63
N TYR A 112 -9.84 11.99 -5.32
CA TYR A 112 -9.26 13.16 -4.65
C TYR A 112 -9.25 14.37 -5.60
N ALA A 113 -8.79 14.16 -6.84
CA ALA A 113 -8.64 15.20 -7.85
C ALA A 113 -9.99 15.79 -8.30
N THR A 114 -11.00 14.94 -8.51
CA THR A 114 -12.35 15.38 -8.93
C THR A 114 -13.30 15.65 -7.76
N GLY A 115 -12.93 15.25 -6.56
CA GLY A 115 -13.73 15.41 -5.35
C GLY A 115 -13.73 16.84 -4.83
N ASN A 116 -14.79 17.16 -4.09
CA ASN A 116 -14.89 18.42 -3.34
C ASN A 116 -14.10 18.35 -2.02
N ALA A 117 -14.15 19.41 -1.22
CA ALA A 117 -13.45 19.48 0.06
C ALA A 117 -13.88 18.36 1.04
N GLU A 118 -15.16 17.95 1.02
CA GLU A 118 -15.68 16.86 1.86
C GLU A 118 -15.10 15.51 1.43
N THR A 119 -15.04 15.23 0.13
CA THR A 119 -14.42 14.01 -0.40
C THR A 119 -12.95 13.92 0.03
N ARG A 120 -12.18 15.00 -0.14
CA ARG A 120 -10.76 15.02 0.27
C ARG A 120 -10.61 14.82 1.78
N PHE A 121 -11.50 15.43 2.56
CA PHE A 121 -11.57 15.24 4.01
C PHE A 121 -11.83 13.79 4.40
N GLU A 122 -12.83 13.15 3.80
CA GLU A 122 -13.17 11.74 4.08
C GLU A 122 -12.02 10.80 3.74
N ILE A 123 -11.28 11.07 2.65
CA ILE A 123 -10.10 10.29 2.29
C ILE A 123 -9.03 10.43 3.38
N ALA A 124 -8.71 11.67 3.79
CA ALA A 124 -7.70 11.89 4.82
C ALA A 124 -8.10 11.28 6.18
N ALA A 125 -9.36 11.44 6.59
CA ALA A 125 -9.89 10.81 7.78
C ALA A 125 -9.82 9.27 7.68
N HIS A 126 -10.14 8.68 6.53
CA HIS A 126 -10.05 7.23 6.35
C HIS A 126 -8.63 6.69 6.54
N GLU A 127 -7.64 7.33 5.91
CA GLU A 127 -6.24 6.87 6.02
C GLU A 127 -5.68 7.06 7.43
N ILE A 128 -6.06 8.14 8.14
CA ILE A 128 -5.72 8.31 9.55
C ILE A 128 -6.40 7.22 10.40
N GLY A 129 -7.63 6.83 10.07
CA GLY A 129 -8.34 5.72 10.71
C GLY A 129 -7.54 4.42 10.64
N HIS A 130 -6.95 4.09 9.49
CA HIS A 130 -6.06 2.94 9.35
C HIS A 130 -4.80 3.06 10.21
N MET A 131 -4.19 4.24 10.31
CA MET A 131 -3.07 4.46 11.24
C MET A 131 -3.47 4.21 12.69
N LEU A 132 -4.73 4.50 13.05
CA LEU A 132 -5.33 4.26 14.37
C LEU A 132 -5.88 2.84 14.56
N ASN A 133 -5.49 1.92 13.67
CA ASN A 133 -5.85 0.51 13.71
C ASN A 133 -7.31 0.18 13.38
N LEU A 134 -8.03 1.09 12.71
CA LEU A 134 -9.39 0.82 12.24
C LEU A 134 -9.35 0.08 10.89
N VAL A 135 -10.16 -0.98 10.76
CA VAL A 135 -10.41 -1.68 9.48
C VAL A 135 -11.78 -1.37 8.92
N HIS A 136 -12.00 -1.68 7.64
CA HIS A 136 -13.32 -1.57 7.00
C HIS A 136 -14.35 -2.50 7.66
N GLY A 137 -13.91 -3.59 8.30
CA GLY A 137 -14.79 -4.47 9.06
C GLY A 137 -15.46 -3.80 10.28
N PHE A 138 -14.93 -2.67 10.73
CA PHE A 138 -15.56 -1.85 11.78
C PHE A 138 -16.54 -0.82 11.20
N ALA A 139 -16.73 -0.78 9.89
CA ALA A 139 -17.67 0.11 9.24
C ALA A 139 -19.05 -0.56 9.19
N ASP A 140 -19.78 -0.54 10.31
CA ASP A 140 -21.02 -1.32 10.47
C ASP A 140 -22.28 -0.65 9.94
N ALA A 141 -23.26 -1.51 9.61
CA ALA A 141 -24.64 -1.12 9.39
C ALA A 141 -25.26 -0.58 10.70
N PRO A 142 -26.18 0.41 10.65
CA PRO A 142 -27.07 0.69 9.52
C PRO A 142 -26.73 1.92 8.66
N TYR A 143 -25.60 2.61 8.87
CA TYR A 143 -25.28 3.84 8.12
C TYR A 143 -23.83 3.88 7.58
N PRO A 144 -23.59 4.58 6.45
CA PRO A 144 -22.23 4.80 5.94
C PRO A 144 -21.39 5.62 6.92
N THR A 145 -20.11 5.29 7.02
CA THR A 145 -19.12 5.86 7.95
C THR A 145 -17.87 6.30 7.18
N ALA A 146 -16.97 7.05 7.83
CA ALA A 146 -15.68 7.40 7.22
C ALA A 146 -14.82 6.17 6.86
N MET A 147 -14.98 5.05 7.56
CA MET A 147 -14.23 3.80 7.30
C MET A 147 -14.83 2.93 6.18
N ASN A 148 -16.00 3.28 5.63
CA ASN A 148 -16.56 2.60 4.46
C ASN A 148 -15.79 2.93 3.17
N GLN A 149 -15.97 2.08 2.15
CA GLN A 149 -15.48 2.35 0.80
C GLN A 149 -16.12 3.63 0.23
N TYR A 150 -15.38 4.36 -0.61
CA TYR A 150 -15.82 5.67 -1.10
C TYR A 150 -17.18 5.66 -1.79
N ASP A 151 -17.47 4.70 -2.67
CA ASP A 151 -18.76 4.64 -3.36
C ASP A 151 -19.96 4.47 -2.40
N GLN A 152 -19.74 3.87 -1.22
CA GLN A 152 -20.74 3.79 -0.15
C GLN A 152 -20.91 5.15 0.55
N ARG A 153 -19.80 5.89 0.76
CA ARG A 153 -19.79 7.23 1.35
C ARG A 153 -20.42 8.28 0.44
N ALA A 154 -20.09 8.26 -0.85
CA ALA A 154 -20.46 9.28 -1.82
C ALA A 154 -21.98 9.41 -2.04
N LYS A 155 -22.74 8.34 -1.79
CA LYS A 155 -24.21 8.31 -1.92
C LYS A 155 -24.93 8.70 -0.64
N ALA A 156 -24.21 8.87 0.47
CA ALA A 156 -24.80 9.10 1.78
C ALA A 156 -25.25 10.56 1.95
N ASN A 157 -26.41 10.75 2.57
CA ASN A 157 -26.79 12.07 3.09
C ASN A 157 -26.05 12.31 4.42
N ARG A 158 -24.88 12.97 4.35
CA ARG A 158 -23.99 13.23 5.49
C ARG A 158 -24.72 13.80 6.71
N ARG A 159 -25.61 14.78 6.49
CA ARG A 159 -26.37 15.41 7.56
C ARG A 159 -27.30 14.42 8.25
N ALA A 160 -28.05 13.63 7.48
CA ALA A 160 -28.95 12.62 8.03
C ALA A 160 -28.16 11.54 8.80
N VAL A 161 -27.03 11.10 8.25
CA VAL A 161 -26.15 10.12 8.91
C VAL A 161 -25.64 10.66 10.25
N TRP A 162 -25.13 11.90 10.30
CA TRP A 162 -24.67 12.51 11.54
C TRP A 162 -25.79 12.69 12.57
N GLN A 163 -26.97 13.12 12.14
CA GLN A 163 -28.13 13.25 13.04
C GLN A 163 -28.52 11.90 13.64
N GLN A 164 -28.55 10.84 12.82
CA GLN A 164 -28.82 9.48 13.27
C GLN A 164 -27.72 8.96 14.21
N HIS A 165 -26.45 9.22 13.91
CA HIS A 165 -25.31 8.85 14.75
C HIS A 165 -25.39 9.54 16.12
N ILE A 166 -25.62 10.86 16.16
CA ILE A 166 -25.76 11.61 17.41
C ILE A 166 -26.95 11.10 18.22
N ALA A 167 -28.09 10.84 17.57
CA ALA A 167 -29.30 10.33 18.24
C ALA A 167 -29.10 8.93 18.86
N SER A 168 -28.27 8.09 18.22
CA SER A 168 -27.96 6.72 18.71
C SER A 168 -26.81 6.66 19.71
N THR A 169 -26.01 7.71 19.84
CA THR A 169 -24.87 7.76 20.77
C THR A 169 -25.35 7.94 22.22
N PRO A 170 -24.68 7.37 23.25
CA PRO A 170 -24.99 7.64 24.66
C PRO A 170 -24.88 9.13 25.05
N VAL A 171 -25.74 9.61 25.94
CA VAL A 171 -25.87 11.05 26.29
C VAL A 171 -24.55 11.68 26.75
N ASN A 172 -23.74 10.93 27.52
CA ASN A 172 -22.43 11.34 28.01
C ASN A 172 -21.37 11.52 26.90
N GLU A 173 -21.58 10.94 25.72
CA GLU A 173 -20.68 11.02 24.57
C GLU A 173 -21.18 12.01 23.50
N ARG A 174 -22.48 12.37 23.52
CA ARG A 174 -23.10 13.29 22.55
C ARG A 174 -22.49 14.69 22.54
N ALA A 175 -22.08 15.22 23.70
CA ALA A 175 -21.67 16.62 23.82
C ALA A 175 -20.49 16.99 22.90
N GLY A 176 -19.51 16.09 22.76
CA GLY A 176 -18.37 16.27 21.84
C GLY A 176 -18.81 16.23 20.37
N MET A 177 -19.69 15.29 20.01
CA MET A 177 -20.23 15.14 18.65
C MET A 177 -21.09 16.35 18.25
N THR A 178 -21.94 16.84 19.15
CA THR A 178 -22.77 18.03 18.93
C THR A 178 -21.91 19.29 18.77
N GLY A 179 -20.78 19.40 19.48
CA GLY A 179 -19.83 20.51 19.31
C GLY A 179 -19.18 20.57 17.93
N PHE A 180 -18.78 19.42 17.38
CA PHE A 180 -18.28 19.32 16.00
C PHE A 180 -19.40 19.58 14.97
N PHE A 181 -20.62 19.12 15.26
CA PHE A 181 -21.82 19.27 14.42
C PHE A 181 -22.53 20.64 14.58
N LYS A 182 -22.09 21.49 15.53
CA LYS A 182 -22.61 22.79 15.95
C LYS A 182 -24.07 23.08 15.54
N ASP A 183 -25.04 22.68 16.37
CA ASP A 183 -26.49 22.98 16.27
C ASP A 183 -27.12 22.89 14.84
N GLY A 184 -26.48 22.20 13.88
CA GLY A 184 -26.93 22.11 12.49
C GLY A 184 -26.64 23.33 11.60
N VAL A 185 -25.78 24.28 12.01
CA VAL A 185 -25.44 25.48 11.21
C VAL A 185 -24.25 25.25 10.27
N ARG A 186 -23.31 24.36 10.64
CA ARG A 186 -22.21 23.93 9.75
C ARG A 186 -22.61 22.57 9.13
N SER A 187 -22.57 22.45 7.81
CA SER A 187 -22.67 21.11 7.18
C SER A 187 -21.51 20.26 7.72
N PRO A 188 -21.76 19.09 8.31
CA PRO A 188 -20.67 18.27 8.84
C PRO A 188 -19.73 17.89 7.70
N MET A 189 -18.44 18.16 7.87
CA MET A 189 -17.44 17.68 6.94
C MET A 189 -17.30 16.17 7.10
N GLY A 190 -17.59 15.44 6.02
CA GLY A 190 -17.47 13.99 5.97
C GLY A 190 -18.53 13.22 6.77
N LEU A 191 -18.30 11.91 6.91
CA LEU A 191 -19.14 10.97 7.65
C LEU A 191 -18.52 10.65 9.03
N PRO A 192 -19.32 10.28 10.05
CA PRO A 192 -18.81 9.89 11.35
C PRO A 192 -18.05 8.55 11.28
N LEU A 193 -17.25 8.25 12.30
CA LEU A 193 -16.83 6.88 12.59
C LEU A 193 -18.02 6.08 13.15
N SER A 194 -18.05 4.77 12.91
CA SER A 194 -19.13 3.91 13.45
C SER A 194 -19.01 3.77 14.98
N PRO A 195 -20.08 3.31 15.68
CA PRO A 195 -19.99 2.95 17.09
C PRO A 195 -18.98 1.83 17.39
N HIS A 196 -18.79 0.83 16.50
CA HIS A 196 -17.72 -0.15 16.71
C HIS A 196 -16.33 0.45 16.50
N CYS A 197 -16.15 1.33 15.50
CA CYS A 197 -14.89 2.09 15.37
C CYS A 197 -14.60 2.84 16.69
N HIS A 198 -15.65 3.44 17.28
CA HIS A 198 -15.55 4.12 18.55
C HIS A 198 -15.15 3.18 19.70
N GLN A 199 -15.77 2.00 19.81
CA GLN A 199 -15.42 0.99 20.83
C GLN A 199 -14.00 0.44 20.67
N HIS A 200 -13.49 0.35 19.45
CA HIS A 200 -12.10 -0.06 19.20
C HIS A 200 -11.07 1.00 19.56
N ILE A 201 -11.48 2.26 19.69
CA ILE A 201 -10.63 3.37 20.11
C ILE A 201 -10.78 3.62 21.61
N ILE A 202 -12.01 3.76 22.11
CA ILE A 202 -12.28 4.12 23.49
C ILE A 202 -12.20 2.89 24.40
N GLY A 203 -11.32 2.97 25.39
CA GLY A 203 -11.11 1.90 26.37
C GLY A 203 -10.12 0.84 25.91
N ALA A 204 -9.73 0.85 24.62
CA ALA A 204 -8.64 0.03 24.13
C ALA A 204 -7.30 0.47 24.77
N PRO A 205 -6.38 -0.47 25.09
CA PRO A 205 -5.03 -0.12 25.51
C PRO A 205 -4.34 0.76 24.47
N ALA A 206 -3.63 1.81 24.91
CA ALA A 206 -3.00 2.78 24.02
C ALA A 206 -2.13 2.13 22.92
N HIS A 207 -1.43 1.04 23.23
CA HIS A 207 -0.60 0.31 22.26
C HIS A 207 -1.37 -0.29 21.09
N GLN A 208 -2.67 -0.58 21.26
CA GLN A 208 -3.52 -1.12 20.18
C GLN A 208 -4.06 -0.04 19.25
N VAL A 209 -4.03 1.23 19.67
CA VAL A 209 -4.60 2.36 18.91
C VAL A 209 -3.50 3.25 18.37
N LEU A 210 -2.49 3.58 19.17
CA LEU A 210 -1.45 4.52 18.79
C LEU A 210 -0.57 3.97 17.65
N PRO A 211 -0.24 4.79 16.64
CA PRO A 211 0.73 4.42 15.62
C PRO A 211 2.07 4.02 16.25
N TRP A 212 2.82 3.21 15.54
CA TRP A 212 4.10 2.61 15.93
C TRP A 212 4.06 1.49 16.97
N GLN A 213 2.97 1.34 17.73
CA GLN A 213 2.95 0.51 18.94
C GLN A 213 2.44 -0.92 18.73
N SER A 214 1.72 -1.19 17.63
CA SER A 214 1.28 -2.54 17.29
C SER A 214 1.13 -2.75 15.79
N GLN A 215 1.05 -4.03 15.42
CA GLN A 215 0.62 -4.44 14.09
C GLN A 215 -0.81 -4.00 13.82
N PHE A 216 -1.12 -3.86 12.53
CA PHE A 216 -2.46 -3.60 12.06
C PHE A 216 -3.38 -4.81 12.36
N ASN A 217 -4.48 -4.54 13.04
CA ASN A 217 -5.52 -5.49 13.41
C ASN A 217 -6.26 -5.87 12.16
N ASP A 218 -5.85 -6.97 11.55
CA ASP A 218 -6.62 -7.62 10.53
C ASP A 218 -7.59 -8.58 11.23
N VAL A 219 -8.65 -8.03 11.83
CA VAL A 219 -9.64 -8.84 12.56
C VAL A 219 -10.17 -9.88 11.57
N ILE A 220 -9.89 -11.14 11.86
CA ILE A 220 -10.45 -12.29 11.18
C ILE A 220 -11.95 -12.23 11.43
N SER A 221 -12.70 -11.62 10.51
CA SER A 221 -14.10 -11.95 10.42
C SER A 221 -14.15 -13.39 9.95
N GLU A 222 -14.44 -14.31 10.85
CA GLU A 222 -15.03 -15.59 10.47
C GLU A 222 -16.33 -15.24 9.75
N GLY A 223 -16.23 -15.01 8.44
CA GLY A 223 -17.39 -14.74 7.61
C GLY A 223 -18.37 -15.88 7.84
N ALA A 224 -19.58 -15.54 8.25
CA ALA A 224 -20.66 -16.50 8.35
C ALA A 224 -20.78 -17.24 6.99
N ASP A 225 -21.04 -18.54 7.05
CA ASP A 225 -21.37 -19.33 5.88
C ASP A 225 -22.71 -18.85 5.34
N VAL A 226 -22.66 -17.82 4.49
CA VAL A 226 -23.81 -17.35 3.73
C VAL A 226 -23.70 -18.01 2.36
N ASP A 227 -24.81 -18.56 1.85
CA ASP A 227 -24.94 -19.00 0.47
C ASP A 227 -24.71 -17.79 -0.46
N SER A 228 -23.44 -17.50 -0.72
CA SER A 228 -23.02 -16.42 -1.59
C SER A 228 -23.35 -16.83 -3.02
N PRO A 229 -24.04 -15.98 -3.81
CA PRO A 229 -24.27 -16.24 -5.23
C PRO A 229 -22.98 -16.12 -6.07
N VAL A 230 -21.85 -15.83 -5.43
CA VAL A 230 -20.53 -15.70 -6.06
C VAL A 230 -19.71 -16.95 -5.82
N GLU A 231 -19.31 -17.58 -6.92
CA GLU A 231 -18.35 -18.65 -6.98
C GLU A 231 -16.92 -18.07 -6.99
N LEU A 232 -16.11 -18.49 -6.02
CA LEU A 232 -14.71 -18.09 -5.88
C LEU A 232 -13.83 -19.32 -6.13
N GLN A 233 -13.16 -19.37 -7.28
CA GLN A 233 -12.28 -20.47 -7.62
C GLN A 233 -10.82 -20.08 -7.38
N LEU A 234 -10.12 -20.89 -6.58
CA LEU A 234 -8.67 -20.85 -6.47
C LEU A 234 -8.07 -21.89 -7.42
N SER A 235 -6.96 -21.56 -8.04
CA SER A 235 -6.14 -22.49 -8.81
C SER A 235 -4.68 -22.25 -8.49
N ILE A 236 -3.93 -23.33 -8.28
CA ILE A 236 -2.51 -23.28 -7.93
C ILE A 236 -1.74 -23.95 -9.06
N GLY A 237 -0.75 -23.25 -9.62
CA GLY A 237 0.00 -23.74 -10.79
C GLY A 237 0.80 -25.02 -10.52
N ARG A 238 1.21 -25.25 -9.26
CA ARG A 238 1.94 -26.45 -8.80
C ARG A 238 1.47 -26.86 -7.41
N SER A 239 1.02 -28.09 -7.27
CA SER A 239 0.61 -28.68 -5.97
C SER A 239 1.79 -29.26 -5.17
N SER A 240 3.00 -29.30 -5.74
CA SER A 240 4.22 -29.73 -5.07
C SER A 240 5.33 -28.71 -5.33
N ILE A 241 5.90 -28.18 -4.25
CA ILE A 241 6.95 -27.15 -4.25
C ILE A 241 7.98 -27.46 -3.15
N GLU A 242 9.10 -26.76 -3.13
CA GLU A 242 10.05 -26.80 -2.01
C GLU A 242 9.90 -25.56 -1.12
N VAL A 243 10.37 -25.64 0.14
CA VAL A 243 10.49 -24.46 1.01
C VAL A 243 11.30 -23.37 0.30
N GLY A 244 10.77 -22.15 0.28
CA GLY A 244 11.41 -21.00 -0.36
C GLY A 244 11.20 -20.90 -1.88
N GLN A 245 10.29 -21.70 -2.45
CA GLN A 245 9.83 -21.51 -3.83
C GLN A 245 8.58 -20.64 -3.87
N SER A 246 8.45 -19.84 -4.93
CA SER A 246 7.23 -19.07 -5.20
C SER A 246 6.10 -19.98 -5.64
N ILE A 247 4.89 -19.66 -5.22
CA ILE A 247 3.67 -20.28 -5.70
C ILE A 247 2.95 -19.33 -6.67
N ASP A 248 2.57 -19.85 -7.83
CA ASP A 248 1.69 -19.14 -8.75
C ASP A 248 0.25 -19.51 -8.44
N ILE A 249 -0.53 -18.53 -8.01
CA ILE A 249 -1.96 -18.71 -7.73
C ILE A 249 -2.79 -17.87 -8.71
N SER A 250 -3.95 -18.40 -9.07
CA SER A 250 -4.93 -17.68 -9.86
C SER A 250 -6.30 -17.79 -9.20
N VAL A 251 -6.90 -16.64 -8.94
CA VAL A 251 -8.21 -16.50 -8.33
C VAL A 251 -9.19 -16.05 -9.40
N THR A 252 -10.27 -16.79 -9.56
CA THR A 252 -11.35 -16.46 -10.49
C THR A 252 -12.65 -16.24 -9.71
N LEU A 253 -13.26 -15.09 -9.91
CA LEU A 253 -14.55 -14.73 -9.36
C LEU A 253 -15.61 -14.78 -10.47
N SER A 254 -16.72 -15.48 -10.23
CA SER A 254 -17.89 -15.53 -11.11
C SER A 254 -19.19 -15.52 -10.31
N LEU A 255 -20.26 -15.04 -10.92
CA LEU A 255 -21.62 -15.21 -10.38
C LEU A 255 -22.20 -16.54 -10.87
N SER A 256 -23.03 -17.16 -10.04
CA SER A 256 -23.90 -18.25 -10.46
C SER A 256 -24.76 -17.81 -11.66
N VAL A 257 -25.06 -18.74 -12.56
CA VAL A 257 -25.72 -18.45 -13.86
C VAL A 257 -27.02 -17.66 -13.69
N ASP A 258 -27.78 -17.95 -12.64
CA ASP A 258 -29.08 -17.34 -12.35
C ASP A 258 -29.02 -16.18 -11.34
N ALA A 259 -27.83 -15.77 -10.92
CA ALA A 259 -27.68 -14.69 -9.95
C ALA A 259 -27.88 -13.31 -10.59
N ALA A 260 -28.56 -12.42 -9.85
CA ALA A 260 -28.66 -11.02 -10.22
C ALA A 260 -27.27 -10.35 -10.25
N PRO A 261 -27.05 -9.31 -11.08
CA PRO A 261 -25.81 -8.55 -11.07
C PRO A 261 -25.47 -8.05 -9.66
N LEU A 262 -24.21 -8.24 -9.25
CA LEU A 262 -23.75 -7.93 -7.90
C LEU A 262 -22.64 -6.88 -7.95
N ALA A 263 -22.74 -5.87 -7.09
CA ALA A 263 -21.65 -4.92 -6.89
C ALA A 263 -20.56 -5.57 -6.04
N ILE A 264 -19.34 -5.61 -6.58
CA ILE A 264 -18.14 -6.12 -5.91
C ILE A 264 -17.07 -5.03 -5.84
N PRO A 265 -16.04 -5.11 -4.97
CA PRO A 265 -14.93 -4.18 -4.98
C PRO A 265 -14.24 -4.09 -6.36
N GLN A 266 -13.84 -2.89 -6.79
CA GLN A 266 -13.13 -2.64 -8.05
C GLN A 266 -11.69 -3.17 -7.96
N GLY A 267 -11.01 -2.89 -6.84
CA GLY A 267 -9.79 -3.56 -6.45
C GLY A 267 -10.16 -4.94 -5.91
N LEU A 268 -9.73 -5.99 -6.61
CA LEU A 268 -9.83 -7.37 -6.14
C LEU A 268 -8.42 -7.88 -6.05
N GLY A 269 -7.82 -7.76 -4.88
CA GLY A 269 -6.47 -8.24 -4.68
C GLY A 269 -6.03 -8.33 -3.23
N LEU A 270 -4.95 -9.08 -3.06
CA LEU A 270 -4.35 -9.37 -1.76
C LEU A 270 -3.75 -8.11 -1.13
N SER A 271 -3.31 -7.15 -1.93
CA SER A 271 -2.74 -5.89 -1.41
C SER A 271 -3.83 -4.90 -1.03
N GLU A 272 -5.01 -5.01 -1.62
CA GLU A 272 -6.20 -4.20 -1.31
C GLU A 272 -6.95 -4.73 -0.08
N GLY A 273 -6.56 -5.88 0.48
CA GLY A 273 -7.26 -6.55 1.59
C GLY A 273 -8.63 -7.12 1.21
N THR A 274 -9.08 -6.89 -0.02
CA THR A 274 -10.37 -7.37 -0.55
C THR A 274 -10.37 -8.88 -0.76
N LEU A 275 -9.25 -9.45 -1.21
CA LEU A 275 -9.03 -10.89 -1.20
C LEU A 275 -8.13 -11.26 -0.04
N GLU A 276 -8.48 -12.33 0.65
CA GLU A 276 -7.66 -12.90 1.71
C GLU A 276 -7.14 -14.26 1.28
N LEU A 277 -5.84 -14.51 1.46
CA LEU A 277 -5.25 -15.84 1.27
C LEU A 277 -5.01 -16.44 2.66
N HIS A 278 -5.64 -17.56 2.94
CA HIS A 278 -5.50 -18.32 4.19
C HIS A 278 -4.64 -19.56 3.93
N ILE A 279 -3.67 -19.78 4.80
CA ILE A 279 -2.69 -20.87 4.72
C ILE A 279 -2.80 -21.69 5.98
N HIS A 280 -3.13 -22.95 5.84
CA HIS A 280 -3.30 -23.90 6.93
C HIS A 280 -2.17 -24.93 6.90
N SER A 281 -1.61 -25.24 8.06
CA SER A 281 -0.55 -26.23 8.28
C SER A 281 -0.82 -26.99 9.58
N GLU A 282 -0.03 -28.03 9.86
CA GLU A 282 -0.09 -28.73 11.16
C GLU A 282 0.23 -27.82 12.35
N ALA A 283 1.11 -26.83 12.16
CA ALA A 283 1.46 -25.86 13.19
C ALA A 283 0.35 -24.82 13.45
N GLY A 284 -0.66 -24.76 12.59
CA GLY A 284 -1.76 -23.81 12.68
C GLY A 284 -2.08 -23.12 11.36
N SER A 285 -2.98 -22.14 11.44
CA SER A 285 -3.46 -21.36 10.30
C SER A 285 -2.97 -19.93 10.38
N ARG A 286 -2.60 -19.33 9.23
CA ARG A 286 -2.23 -17.92 9.13
C ARG A 286 -2.82 -17.28 7.88
N LYS A 287 -3.09 -15.99 7.95
CA LYS A 287 -3.47 -15.15 6.81
C LYS A 287 -2.20 -14.59 6.13
N TYR A 288 -2.24 -14.45 4.82
CA TYR A 288 -1.26 -13.68 4.06
C TYR A 288 -1.40 -12.20 4.42
N ILE A 289 -0.33 -11.59 4.91
CA ILE A 289 -0.32 -10.16 5.26
C ILE A 289 0.43 -9.38 4.19
N PRO A 290 -0.23 -8.56 3.36
CA PRO A 290 0.47 -7.78 2.35
C PRO A 290 1.44 -6.79 3.00
N ARG A 291 2.55 -6.51 2.32
CA ARG A 291 3.54 -5.53 2.78
C ARG A 291 3.06 -4.08 2.70
N LYS A 292 2.10 -3.82 1.81
CA LYS A 292 1.45 -2.53 1.60
C LYS A 292 -0.05 -2.79 1.51
N LEU A 293 -0.87 -2.02 2.24
CA LEU A 293 -2.33 -2.11 2.16
C LEU A 293 -2.85 -0.95 1.30
N LEU A 294 -3.53 -1.28 0.20
CA LEU A 294 -4.06 -0.34 -0.77
C LEU A 294 -5.53 -0.03 -0.50
N CYS A 295 -5.90 1.24 -0.40
CA CYS A 295 -7.29 1.65 -0.29
C CYS A 295 -7.85 1.93 -1.68
N THR A 296 -8.52 0.93 -2.27
CA THR A 296 -9.27 1.11 -3.53
C THR A 296 -10.73 1.47 -3.26
N GLU A 297 -11.30 2.30 -4.13
CA GLU A 297 -12.49 3.04 -3.79
C GLU A 297 -13.75 2.73 -4.60
N GLY A 298 -13.58 2.08 -5.75
CA GLY A 298 -14.70 1.78 -6.61
C GLY A 298 -15.34 0.44 -6.26
N THR A 299 -16.62 0.34 -6.61
CA THR A 299 -17.27 -0.94 -6.86
C THR A 299 -17.40 -1.14 -8.38
N ARG A 300 -17.38 -2.40 -8.82
CA ARG A 300 -17.70 -2.79 -10.19
C ARG A 300 -18.89 -3.73 -10.17
N LEU A 301 -19.70 -3.69 -11.21
CA LEU A 301 -20.77 -4.65 -11.37
C LEU A 301 -20.21 -5.96 -11.94
N LEU A 302 -20.41 -7.05 -11.22
CA LEU A 302 -20.22 -8.40 -11.74
C LEU A 302 -21.57 -8.88 -12.31
N THR A 303 -21.56 -9.43 -13.51
CA THR A 303 -22.75 -10.00 -14.17
C THR A 303 -22.57 -11.52 -14.29
N SER A 304 -23.65 -12.27 -14.51
CA SER A 304 -23.60 -13.75 -14.63
C SER A 304 -22.70 -14.27 -15.76
N ARG A 305 -22.38 -13.42 -16.75
CA ARG A 305 -21.42 -13.73 -17.83
C ARG A 305 -20.02 -13.19 -17.55
N GLY A 306 -19.89 -12.28 -16.58
CA GLY A 306 -18.63 -11.65 -16.23
C GLY A 306 -17.78 -12.56 -15.35
N LYS A 307 -16.48 -12.64 -15.68
CA LYS A 307 -15.47 -13.27 -14.81
C LYS A 307 -14.39 -12.26 -14.48
N VAL A 308 -13.92 -12.27 -13.23
CA VAL A 308 -12.74 -11.51 -12.84
C VAL A 308 -11.66 -12.48 -12.46
N ARG A 309 -10.53 -12.42 -13.18
CA ARG A 309 -9.36 -13.25 -12.90
C ARG A 309 -8.23 -12.38 -12.35
N ARG A 310 -7.53 -12.90 -11.35
CA ARG A 310 -6.32 -12.33 -10.77
C ARG A 310 -5.28 -13.41 -10.64
N SER A 311 -4.03 -13.08 -10.93
CA SER A 311 -2.92 -14.01 -10.83
C SER A 311 -1.81 -13.38 -10.02
N TYR A 312 -1.22 -14.17 -9.14
CA TYR A 312 -0.16 -13.76 -8.24
C TYR A 312 0.96 -14.78 -8.28
N SER A 313 2.20 -14.29 -8.21
CA SER A 313 3.37 -15.13 -7.91
C SER A 313 3.85 -14.71 -6.53
N LEU A 314 3.72 -15.61 -5.55
CA LEU A 314 3.91 -15.32 -4.13
C LEU A 314 5.04 -16.16 -3.57
N LEU A 315 6.08 -15.50 -3.05
CA LEU A 315 7.15 -16.16 -2.28
C LEU A 315 6.92 -16.05 -0.76
N GLY A 316 6.40 -14.90 -0.34
CA GLY A 316 6.21 -14.54 1.05
C GLY A 316 5.45 -13.24 1.19
N ASP A 317 5.26 -12.81 2.42
CA ASP A 317 4.39 -11.69 2.79
C ASP A 317 5.13 -10.74 3.75
N ALA A 318 4.41 -9.96 4.57
CA ALA A 318 5.02 -9.09 5.58
C ALA A 318 5.63 -9.87 6.76
N THR A 319 5.17 -11.09 7.02
CA THR A 319 5.56 -11.90 8.18
C THR A 319 6.66 -12.91 7.87
N GLY A 320 6.79 -13.31 6.60
CA GLY A 320 7.91 -14.13 6.16
C GLY A 320 7.61 -14.93 4.89
N LEU A 321 8.26 -16.08 4.74
CA LEU A 321 7.97 -17.03 3.68
C LEU A 321 6.52 -17.53 3.77
N LEU A 322 5.90 -17.81 2.62
CA LEU A 322 4.55 -18.35 2.59
C LEU A 322 4.50 -19.74 3.24
N PHE A 323 5.49 -20.57 2.90
CA PHE A 323 5.68 -21.93 3.41
C PHE A 323 7.08 -22.08 4.02
N PRO A 324 7.24 -21.79 5.33
CA PRO A 324 8.55 -21.76 5.98
C PRO A 324 9.09 -23.16 6.35
N GLN A 325 8.23 -24.18 6.42
CA GLN A 325 8.60 -25.54 6.83
C GLN A 325 8.14 -26.56 5.79
N GLN A 326 8.84 -27.69 5.71
CA GLN A 326 8.38 -28.85 4.94
C GLN A 326 7.06 -29.39 5.53
N GLY A 327 6.19 -29.95 4.70
CA GLY A 327 4.94 -30.57 5.14
C GLY A 327 3.79 -30.34 4.17
N ALA A 328 2.60 -30.82 4.56
CA ALA A 328 1.38 -30.56 3.85
C ALA A 328 0.75 -29.24 4.30
N TYR A 329 0.35 -28.42 3.34
CA TYR A 329 -0.39 -27.19 3.57
C TYR A 329 -1.71 -27.24 2.83
N ARG A 330 -2.68 -26.47 3.31
CA ARG A 330 -3.92 -26.18 2.58
C ARG A 330 -4.05 -24.68 2.38
N VAL A 331 -4.39 -24.28 1.17
CA VAL A 331 -4.54 -22.88 0.80
C VAL A 331 -5.98 -22.62 0.40
N GLU A 332 -6.54 -21.52 0.90
CA GLU A 332 -7.90 -21.06 0.64
C GLU A 332 -7.86 -19.56 0.30
N VAL A 333 -8.72 -19.11 -0.60
CA VAL A 333 -8.96 -17.68 -0.79
C VAL A 333 -10.38 -17.33 -0.33
N ARG A 334 -10.50 -16.18 0.33
CA ARG A 334 -11.78 -15.63 0.78
C ARG A 334 -11.98 -14.23 0.21
N LEU A 335 -13.24 -13.87 0.01
CA LEU A 335 -13.71 -12.52 -0.27
C LEU A 335 -14.72 -12.14 0.83
N PRO A 336 -14.22 -11.66 1.99
CA PRO A 336 -15.04 -11.48 3.20
C PRO A 336 -16.24 -10.57 3.00
N ALA A 337 -16.08 -9.52 2.18
CA ALA A 337 -17.11 -8.51 1.93
C ALA A 337 -18.45 -9.09 1.43
N ILE A 338 -18.44 -10.29 0.84
CA ILE A 338 -19.64 -10.99 0.37
C ILE A 338 -19.73 -12.43 0.89
N GLY A 339 -18.87 -12.83 1.83
CA GLY A 339 -18.84 -14.18 2.39
C GLY A 339 -18.42 -15.30 1.43
N ALA A 340 -17.83 -14.99 0.28
CA ALA A 340 -17.41 -16.02 -0.69
C ALA A 340 -16.07 -16.67 -0.28
N ARG A 341 -15.95 -17.99 -0.46
CA ARG A 341 -14.74 -18.77 -0.18
C ARG A 341 -14.46 -19.76 -1.31
N SER A 342 -13.18 -20.05 -1.56
CA SER A 342 -12.79 -21.13 -2.45
C SER A 342 -12.76 -22.47 -1.74
N GLU A 343 -12.70 -23.55 -2.51
CA GLU A 343 -12.23 -24.82 -1.96
C GLU A 343 -10.79 -24.70 -1.45
N LYS A 344 -10.45 -25.54 -0.47
CA LYS A 344 -9.08 -25.68 0.04
C LYS A 344 -8.28 -26.55 -0.90
N ILE A 345 -7.13 -26.05 -1.35
CA ILE A 345 -6.23 -26.81 -2.22
C ILE A 345 -5.01 -27.24 -1.43
N ASP A 346 -4.70 -28.54 -1.49
CA ASP A 346 -3.50 -29.09 -0.86
C ASP A 346 -2.24 -28.67 -1.64
N VAL A 347 -1.22 -28.26 -0.90
CA VAL A 347 0.13 -27.95 -1.40
C VAL A 347 1.12 -28.75 -0.57
N LEU A 348 1.85 -29.64 -1.22
CA LEU A 348 2.93 -30.41 -0.61
C LEU A 348 4.24 -29.63 -0.71
N VAL A 349 4.83 -29.34 0.44
CA VAL A 349 6.08 -28.58 0.54
C VAL A 349 7.19 -29.55 0.93
N GLY A 350 8.06 -29.84 -0.03
CA GLY A 350 9.24 -30.69 0.13
C GLY A 350 10.34 -30.02 0.96
N LYS A 351 11.41 -30.78 1.22
CA LYS A 351 12.61 -30.30 1.92
C LYS A 351 13.14 -29.03 1.24
N PRO A 352 13.65 -28.05 1.99
CA PRO A 352 14.38 -26.96 1.37
C PRO A 352 15.60 -27.55 0.62
N THR A 353 15.84 -27.08 -0.59
CA THR A 353 17.16 -27.26 -1.23
C THR A 353 18.23 -26.65 -0.31
N GLN A 354 19.40 -27.29 -0.17
CA GLN A 354 20.40 -26.94 0.88
C GLN A 354 20.68 -25.44 1.01
N GLU A 355 20.65 -24.71 -0.10
CA GLU A 355 20.89 -23.28 -0.17
C GLU A 355 19.67 -22.44 0.25
N LEU A 356 18.45 -22.86 -0.10
CA LEU A 356 17.19 -22.25 0.39
C LEU A 356 16.85 -22.66 1.84
N ALA A 357 17.52 -23.69 2.35
CA ALA A 357 17.45 -24.13 3.74
C ALA A 357 18.25 -23.25 4.68
N LEU A 358 19.18 -22.42 4.16
CA LEU A 358 20.05 -21.60 4.98
C LEU A 358 19.20 -20.65 5.83
N PRO A 359 19.23 -20.74 7.17
CA PRO A 359 18.36 -19.93 8.03
C PRO A 359 18.51 -18.42 7.78
N LYS A 360 19.72 -17.98 7.42
CA LYS A 360 20.00 -16.59 7.03
C LYS A 360 19.32 -16.19 5.72
N LEU A 361 19.32 -17.05 4.70
CA LEU A 361 18.62 -16.76 3.44
C LEU A 361 17.10 -16.78 3.66
N GLN A 362 16.59 -17.70 4.48
CA GLN A 362 15.17 -17.72 4.84
C GLN A 362 14.76 -16.46 5.60
N ALA A 363 15.55 -16.03 6.58
CA ALA A 363 15.33 -14.78 7.30
C ALA A 363 15.38 -13.56 6.37
N PHE A 364 16.34 -13.52 5.44
CA PHE A 364 16.46 -12.47 4.44
C PHE A 364 15.23 -12.41 3.50
N LEU A 365 14.81 -13.54 2.94
CA LEU A 365 13.60 -13.64 2.11
C LEU A 365 12.35 -13.24 2.91
N ALA A 366 12.26 -13.67 4.17
CA ALA A 366 11.17 -13.34 5.08
C ALA A 366 11.11 -11.84 5.43
N SER A 367 12.27 -11.20 5.59
CA SER A 367 12.39 -9.75 5.82
C SER A 367 12.10 -8.92 4.56
N GLY A 368 11.85 -9.58 3.43
CA GLY A 368 11.47 -8.94 2.20
C GLY A 368 12.61 -8.48 1.32
N MET A 369 13.79 -9.09 1.51
CA MET A 369 15.00 -8.79 0.77
C MET A 369 15.37 -7.29 0.90
N PRO A 370 15.64 -6.81 2.12
CA PRO A 370 16.06 -5.43 2.37
C PRO A 370 17.31 -5.11 1.54
N SER A 371 17.36 -3.91 0.95
CA SER A 371 18.44 -3.46 0.06
C SER A 371 19.81 -3.44 0.73
N GLU A 372 19.85 -3.16 2.03
CA GLU A 372 21.04 -2.99 2.85
C GLU A 372 21.67 -4.31 3.31
N ASP A 373 20.93 -5.42 3.28
CA ASP A 373 21.44 -6.74 3.68
C ASP A 373 22.27 -7.37 2.57
N SER A 374 23.49 -6.86 2.41
CA SER A 374 24.48 -7.31 1.44
C SER A 374 24.78 -8.81 1.58
N ALA A 375 24.72 -9.35 2.79
CA ALA A 375 24.94 -10.78 3.05
C ALA A 375 23.77 -11.62 2.52
N GLY A 376 22.54 -11.17 2.75
CA GLY A 376 21.32 -11.76 2.19
C GLY A 376 21.30 -11.75 0.66
N TRP A 377 21.63 -10.61 0.03
CA TRP A 377 21.75 -10.50 -1.43
C TRP A 377 22.84 -11.41 -2.01
N LEU A 378 23.96 -11.56 -1.32
CA LEU A 378 25.01 -12.48 -1.72
C LEU A 378 24.53 -13.94 -1.68
N LEU A 379 23.83 -14.33 -0.61
CA LEU A 379 23.23 -15.65 -0.47
C LEU A 379 22.16 -15.90 -1.56
N LEU A 380 21.33 -14.90 -1.87
CA LEU A 380 20.34 -14.99 -2.94
C LEU A 380 21.01 -15.13 -4.32
N THR A 381 22.09 -14.40 -4.55
CA THR A 381 22.88 -14.48 -5.80
C THR A 381 23.55 -15.86 -5.95
N GLN A 382 24.06 -16.43 -4.86
CA GLN A 382 24.60 -17.78 -4.84
C GLN A 382 23.52 -18.81 -5.12
N ALA A 383 22.34 -18.68 -4.49
CA ALA A 383 21.18 -19.53 -4.75
C ALA A 383 20.73 -19.44 -6.23
N ALA A 384 20.59 -18.23 -6.79
CA ALA A 384 20.18 -18.02 -8.18
C ALA A 384 21.12 -18.68 -9.22
N LYS A 385 22.41 -18.84 -8.88
CA LYS A 385 23.40 -19.52 -9.73
C LYS A 385 23.41 -21.04 -9.57
N ASN A 386 22.78 -21.58 -8.53
CA ASN A 386 22.83 -23.00 -8.24
C ASN A 386 21.87 -23.81 -9.13
N LEU A 387 22.43 -24.62 -10.03
CA LEU A 387 21.70 -25.46 -10.97
C LEU A 387 20.78 -26.50 -10.32
N LYS A 388 20.96 -26.81 -9.03
CA LYS A 388 20.08 -27.71 -8.27
C LYS A 388 18.75 -27.06 -7.88
N ILE A 389 18.63 -25.74 -7.96
CA ILE A 389 17.38 -25.02 -7.73
C ILE A 389 16.55 -24.99 -9.02
N ASP A 390 15.24 -25.17 -8.88
CA ASP A 390 14.29 -25.13 -10.00
C ASP A 390 14.51 -23.92 -10.91
N ARG A 391 14.39 -24.14 -12.22
CA ARG A 391 14.67 -23.11 -13.23
C ARG A 391 13.76 -21.89 -13.08
N ALA A 392 12.49 -22.08 -12.70
CA ALA A 392 11.56 -20.96 -12.52
C ALA A 392 11.94 -20.12 -11.28
N VAL A 393 12.34 -20.77 -10.20
CA VAL A 393 12.80 -20.12 -8.96
C VAL A 393 14.10 -19.36 -9.21
N ARG A 394 15.04 -19.97 -9.94
CA ARG A 394 16.26 -19.26 -10.39
C ARG A 394 15.94 -18.09 -11.30
N ALA A 395 14.99 -18.23 -12.23
CA ALA A 395 14.58 -17.14 -13.10
C ALA A 395 13.90 -16.01 -12.32
N HIS A 396 13.11 -16.34 -11.29
CA HIS A 396 12.52 -15.36 -10.38
C HIS A 396 13.61 -14.63 -9.58
N PHE A 397 14.52 -15.34 -8.91
CA PHE A 397 15.64 -14.69 -8.20
C PHE A 397 16.56 -13.93 -9.14
N ALA A 398 16.84 -14.48 -10.32
CA ALA A 398 17.59 -13.75 -11.34
C ALA A 398 16.82 -12.51 -11.77
N SER A 399 15.50 -12.54 -11.89
CA SER A 399 14.67 -11.36 -12.19
C SER A 399 14.58 -10.38 -11.02
N GLU A 400 14.63 -10.82 -9.76
CA GLU A 400 14.69 -9.93 -8.58
C GLU A 400 16.08 -9.31 -8.42
N ILE A 401 17.13 -10.09 -8.68
CA ILE A 401 18.51 -9.63 -8.78
C ILE A 401 18.65 -8.70 -9.99
N GLU A 402 18.01 -9.00 -11.12
CA GLU A 402 18.09 -8.24 -12.37
C GLU A 402 17.18 -7.02 -12.37
N SER A 403 16.03 -7.03 -11.69
CA SER A 403 15.21 -5.83 -11.48
C SER A 403 15.92 -4.85 -10.55
N ARG A 404 16.81 -5.36 -9.70
CA ARG A 404 17.69 -4.59 -8.81
C ARG A 404 19.12 -4.42 -9.32
N ARG A 405 19.55 -5.11 -10.40
CA ARG A 405 20.85 -4.89 -11.10
C ARG A 405 20.97 -3.55 -11.82
N PRO A 406 19.94 -2.97 -12.47
CA PRO A 406 20.05 -1.66 -13.09
C PRO A 406 20.23 -0.56 -12.04
N ILE A 407 19.90 -0.83 -10.76
CA ILE A 407 20.21 0.05 -9.62
C ILE A 407 21.71 0.00 -9.26
N ASN A 408 22.41 -1.12 -9.52
CA ASN A 408 23.76 -1.34 -8.98
C ASN A 408 24.93 -1.40 -9.99
N ALA A 409 24.70 -1.50 -11.31
CA ALA A 409 25.80 -1.52 -12.29
C ALA A 409 25.90 -0.25 -13.15
N ALA A 410 24.80 0.19 -13.75
CA ALA A 410 24.75 1.39 -14.59
C ALA A 410 24.43 2.67 -13.78
N LEU A 411 23.53 2.58 -12.79
CA LEU A 411 23.31 3.64 -11.80
C LEU A 411 24.60 3.89 -11.01
N THR A 412 25.28 2.87 -10.50
CA THR A 412 26.54 3.06 -9.77
C THR A 412 27.62 3.69 -10.66
N ALA A 413 27.76 3.36 -11.94
CA ALA A 413 28.76 4.03 -12.79
C ALA A 413 28.41 5.50 -13.08
N GLY A 414 27.14 5.82 -13.42
CA GLY A 414 26.70 7.18 -13.73
C GLY A 414 26.48 8.08 -12.50
N ILE A 415 25.99 7.51 -11.39
CA ILE A 415 25.81 8.17 -10.09
C ILE A 415 27.13 8.25 -9.35
N VAL A 416 28.06 7.27 -9.42
CA VAL A 416 29.42 7.45 -8.87
C VAL A 416 30.21 8.44 -9.72
N ALA A 417 29.99 8.53 -11.05
CA ALA A 417 30.55 9.63 -11.84
C ALA A 417 29.95 11.00 -11.44
N ALA A 418 28.64 11.08 -11.21
CA ALA A 418 27.96 12.29 -10.75
C ALA A 418 28.16 12.61 -9.25
N ALA A 419 28.53 11.63 -8.42
CA ALA A 419 28.80 11.78 -6.98
C ALA A 419 30.30 11.98 -6.68
N LYS A 420 31.19 11.56 -7.60
CA LYS A 420 32.60 11.95 -7.61
C LYS A 420 32.82 13.33 -8.20
N TYR A 421 31.87 13.83 -8.98
CA TYR A 421 31.81 15.24 -9.32
C TYR A 421 31.17 15.98 -8.15
N GLU A 422 31.96 16.77 -7.43
CA GLU A 422 31.46 17.64 -6.37
C GLU A 422 30.67 18.80 -6.98
N SER A 423 29.50 18.52 -7.56
CA SER A 423 28.55 19.60 -7.83
C SER A 423 27.89 19.99 -6.51
N PRO A 424 27.98 21.26 -6.07
CA PRO A 424 27.38 21.71 -4.81
C PRO A 424 25.85 21.78 -4.86
N ARG A 425 25.18 21.34 -5.93
CA ARG A 425 23.76 21.61 -6.21
C ARG A 425 22.92 20.34 -6.31
N SER A 426 22.13 20.07 -5.26
CA SER A 426 21.22 18.92 -5.12
C SER A 426 20.19 18.75 -6.25
N TYR A 427 19.87 19.82 -6.98
CA TYR A 427 18.89 19.81 -8.08
C TYR A 427 19.34 18.98 -9.31
N GLN A 428 20.63 18.99 -9.68
CA GLN A 428 21.15 18.24 -10.84
C GLN A 428 21.12 16.72 -10.62
N LYS A 429 21.45 16.28 -9.41
CA LYS A 429 21.33 14.88 -8.97
C LYS A 429 19.88 14.41 -9.05
N ASN A 430 18.93 15.24 -8.61
CA ASN A 430 17.51 14.93 -8.63
C ASN A 430 16.93 14.85 -10.05
N LEU A 431 17.39 15.73 -10.95
CA LEU A 431 16.98 15.74 -12.36
C LEU A 431 17.39 14.44 -13.08
N LEU A 432 18.60 13.94 -12.82
CA LEU A 432 19.09 12.66 -13.37
C LEU A 432 18.34 11.44 -12.80
N LEU A 433 17.98 11.47 -11.52
CA LEU A 433 17.15 10.43 -10.89
C LEU A 433 15.73 10.39 -11.47
N ARG A 434 15.11 11.56 -11.69
CA ARG A 434 13.79 11.68 -12.32
C ARG A 434 13.80 11.16 -13.77
N LEU A 435 14.83 11.53 -14.53
CA LEU A 435 15.04 11.03 -15.89
C LEU A 435 15.16 9.50 -15.95
N SER A 436 15.87 8.91 -14.99
CA SER A 436 16.02 7.46 -14.87
C SER A 436 14.72 6.73 -14.49
N ARG A 437 13.79 7.39 -13.77
CA ARG A 437 12.49 6.81 -13.36
C ARG A 437 11.50 6.81 -14.53
N GLU A 438 11.40 7.90 -15.27
CA GLU A 438 10.50 8.02 -16.44
C GLU A 438 10.94 7.13 -17.61
N ALA A 439 12.25 6.87 -17.74
CA ALA A 439 12.78 5.87 -18.65
C ALA A 439 12.38 4.41 -18.28
N ARG A 440 12.07 4.12 -17.00
CA ARG A 440 11.57 2.80 -16.55
C ARG A 440 10.09 2.59 -16.82
N ILE A 441 9.29 3.66 -16.81
CA ILE A 441 7.83 3.55 -16.89
C ILE A 441 7.36 3.21 -18.32
N ALA A 442 8.13 3.55 -19.36
CA ALA A 442 8.08 3.10 -20.78
C ALA A 442 6.73 2.63 -21.39
N SER A 443 5.63 3.16 -20.89
CA SER A 443 4.24 3.03 -21.36
C SER A 443 3.49 4.38 -21.25
N GLY A 444 4.08 5.37 -20.58
CA GLY A 444 3.63 6.76 -20.57
C GLY A 444 4.09 7.51 -21.83
N THR A 445 3.25 8.43 -22.30
CA THR A 445 3.34 9.16 -23.57
C THR A 445 4.74 9.66 -23.92
N LYS A 446 5.22 9.29 -25.12
CA LYS A 446 6.54 9.61 -25.71
C LYS A 446 6.98 11.08 -25.59
N SER A 447 6.04 12.01 -25.49
CA SER A 447 6.29 13.45 -25.37
C SER A 447 6.82 13.89 -23.99
N ALA A 448 6.46 13.20 -22.91
CA ALA A 448 6.91 13.54 -21.56
C ALA A 448 8.40 13.20 -21.38
N ASN A 449 8.82 12.02 -21.86
CA ASN A 449 10.21 11.58 -21.81
C ASN A 449 11.13 12.46 -22.67
N ALA A 450 10.67 12.91 -23.84
CA ALA A 450 11.46 13.80 -24.69
C ALA A 450 11.76 15.14 -24.03
N ARG A 451 10.73 15.76 -23.41
CA ARG A 451 10.89 17.04 -22.70
C ARG A 451 11.80 16.93 -21.48
N LEU A 452 11.70 15.86 -20.71
CA LEU A 452 12.57 15.62 -19.55
C LEU A 452 14.03 15.37 -19.96
N ILE A 453 14.27 14.66 -21.07
CA ILE A 453 15.62 14.48 -21.65
C ILE A 453 16.20 15.83 -22.08
N GLU A 454 15.41 16.68 -22.75
CA GLU A 454 15.84 18.02 -23.15
C GLU A 454 16.09 18.95 -21.95
N GLU A 455 15.23 18.91 -20.93
CA GLU A 455 15.40 19.68 -19.68
C GLU A 455 16.66 19.26 -18.94
N ALA A 456 16.91 17.95 -18.82
CA ALA A 456 18.12 17.41 -18.19
C ALA A 456 19.39 17.77 -18.97
N GLU A 457 19.37 17.69 -20.31
CA GLU A 457 20.53 18.06 -21.12
C GLU A 457 20.83 19.55 -21.05
N SER A 458 19.79 20.39 -21.22
CA SER A 458 19.92 21.85 -21.18
C SER A 458 20.46 22.33 -19.84
N THR A 459 19.92 21.79 -18.74
CA THR A 459 20.35 22.15 -17.37
C THR A 459 21.79 21.76 -17.10
N LEU A 460 22.24 20.60 -17.60
CA LEU A 460 23.62 20.15 -17.38
C LEU A 460 24.62 20.88 -18.28
N ARG A 461 24.28 21.13 -19.55
CA ARG A 461 25.13 21.90 -20.49
C ARG A 461 25.30 23.37 -20.08
N ALA A 462 24.25 23.98 -19.54
CA ALA A 462 24.30 25.38 -19.09
C ALA A 462 25.32 25.61 -17.96
N ASP A 463 25.59 24.59 -17.15
CA ASP A 463 26.59 24.64 -16.08
C ASP A 463 27.95 24.05 -16.53
N ASP A 464 27.97 22.94 -17.28
CA ASP A 464 29.18 22.29 -17.79
C ASP A 464 28.91 21.49 -19.08
N ASP A 465 29.41 21.99 -20.21
CA ASP A 465 29.25 21.37 -21.54
C ASP A 465 29.93 19.99 -21.68
N GLN A 466 30.81 19.62 -20.74
CA GLN A 466 31.45 18.31 -20.68
C GLN A 466 30.97 17.46 -19.50
N HIS A 467 29.83 17.81 -18.90
CA HIS A 467 29.30 17.11 -17.74
C HIS A 467 29.20 15.59 -18.01
N PRO A 468 29.79 14.72 -17.17
CA PRO A 468 29.91 13.28 -17.44
C PRO A 468 28.56 12.56 -17.59
N SER A 469 27.49 13.14 -17.05
CA SER A 469 26.12 12.63 -17.22
C SER A 469 25.48 12.95 -18.59
N LEU A 470 26.08 13.79 -19.44
CA LEU A 470 25.60 14.05 -20.81
C LEU A 470 25.72 12.79 -21.69
N GLU A 471 26.75 11.97 -21.50
CA GLU A 471 26.91 10.68 -22.20
C GLU A 471 25.78 9.70 -21.83
N PHE A 472 25.33 9.73 -20.58
CA PHE A 472 24.16 8.95 -20.11
C PHE A 472 22.86 9.42 -20.76
N ILE A 473 22.64 10.74 -20.86
CA ILE A 473 21.47 11.32 -21.53
C ILE A 473 21.44 10.95 -23.03
N GLN A 474 22.60 10.97 -23.70
CA GLN A 474 22.71 10.55 -25.10
C GLN A 474 22.36 9.06 -25.29
N LYS A 475 22.81 8.17 -24.39
CA LYS A 475 22.45 6.73 -24.40
C LYS A 475 20.95 6.51 -24.19
N LEU A 476 20.32 7.28 -23.30
CA LEU A 476 18.86 7.25 -23.12
C LEU A 476 18.12 7.68 -24.39
N ARG A 477 18.53 8.80 -25.03
CA ARG A 477 17.95 9.29 -26.29
C ARG A 477 18.04 8.24 -27.41
N ALA A 478 19.20 7.59 -27.56
CA ALA A 478 19.40 6.53 -28.55
C ALA A 478 18.50 5.31 -28.31
N THR A 479 18.22 4.98 -27.04
CA THR A 479 17.35 3.86 -26.65
C THR A 479 15.88 4.19 -26.89
N SER A 480 15.44 5.42 -26.61
CA SER A 480 14.09 5.90 -26.90
C SER A 480 13.80 6.00 -28.40
N ALA A 481 14.79 6.34 -29.23
CA ALA A 481 14.64 6.42 -30.69
C ALA A 481 14.50 5.03 -31.36
N ARG A 482 15.16 3.99 -30.84
CA ARG A 482 15.08 2.62 -31.39
C ARG A 482 13.72 1.95 -31.20
N GLY A 483 12.89 2.44 -30.27
CA GLY A 483 11.49 2.01 -30.11
C GLY A 483 10.50 2.66 -31.08
N ALA A 484 10.94 3.55 -31.98
CA ALA A 484 10.07 4.26 -32.93
C ALA A 484 9.93 3.57 -34.31
N GLY A 485 10.71 2.52 -34.57
CA GLY A 485 10.73 1.79 -35.85
C GLY A 485 10.11 0.40 -35.83
N LYS A 486 9.27 0.08 -34.84
CA LYS A 486 8.48 -1.16 -34.78
C LYS A 486 7.00 -0.85 -34.62
#